data_AF-A0A957AUA7-F1
#
_entry.id   AF-A0A957AUA7-F1
#
_cell.length_a   1.000
_cell.length_b   1.000
_cell.length_c   1.000
_cell.angle_alpha   90.00
_cell.angle_beta   90.00
_cell.angle_gamma   90.00
#
_symmetry.space_group_name_H-M   'P 1'
#
loop_
_entity.id
_entity.type
_entity.pdbx_description
1 polymer ?
#
loop_
_entity_poly.entity_id
_entity_poly.type
_entity_poly.pdbx_seq_one_letter_code
_entity_poly.pdbx_strand_id
1 'polypeptide(L)'
;MSWAVLLAVGFLGCQADGITFLPTAVPVAHAPALPTATAVPGELAVVDVVESGATAVPLSSVPLLVPTPEGVGLRPDQARQNFVRDAGPAPRDASEWRPPAMSAPLSIVPDDHYWLVRPIPSGYRNYDLEWYPFGNDVQAANVPPYRIHHGLDFPNETGTPVLAAGSGVVVHAGPFPSPNNGVNYYGNTVVIKHDWQWQGKDVYTLYAHTLELFVNVGDTVEAGQLIAGVGSSGEVTGPHLHFEVRVGDNAYADARNPALWMAPYEGWGTLAGRLVDKLGRPIADAKIKLLPPGSSEILREQSTYHGTVKSDDVWEENFVIGDIPAGEYVLLLTVNDITYRREVEILPGRTAFEIISTEFEYNPTPTPLPTPTATITPFGTPADAGDAAPAQTPVPATGEG
;
A
#
# COMPACT_ATOMS: atom_id res chain seq x y z
N MET A 1 31.57 -36.70 -31.18
CA MET A 1 32.96 -36.82 -30.70
C MET A 1 33.37 -35.46 -30.17
N SER A 2 33.82 -35.45 -28.92
CA SER A 2 34.41 -34.32 -28.21
C SER A 2 35.65 -33.78 -28.95
N TRP A 3 36.05 -32.54 -28.72
CA TRP A 3 37.30 -32.19 -28.01
C TRP A 3 37.54 -30.66 -28.00
N ALA A 4 37.97 -30.18 -26.83
CA ALA A 4 38.40 -28.83 -26.51
C ALA A 4 39.90 -28.62 -26.77
N VAL A 5 40.38 -27.37 -26.57
CA VAL A 5 41.73 -26.86 -26.16
C VAL A 5 42.04 -25.57 -26.97
N LEU A 6 42.06 -24.33 -26.44
CA LEU A 6 42.93 -23.59 -25.47
C LEU A 6 44.25 -23.01 -26.04
N LEU A 7 44.49 -21.70 -25.72
CA LEU A 7 45.76 -20.93 -25.58
C LEU A 7 46.47 -20.47 -26.89
N ALA A 8 47.12 -19.29 -27.06
CA ALA A 8 47.50 -18.18 -26.18
C ALA A 8 48.02 -16.94 -26.99
N VAL A 9 47.91 -15.75 -26.39
CA VAL A 9 48.84 -14.58 -26.36
C VAL A 9 49.20 -13.79 -27.63
N GLY A 10 49.04 -12.46 -27.51
CA GLY A 10 49.75 -11.44 -28.30
C GLY A 10 49.57 -10.03 -27.74
N PHE A 11 50.47 -9.60 -26.84
CA PHE A 11 50.65 -8.20 -26.44
C PHE A 11 51.38 -7.45 -27.55
N LEU A 12 50.91 -6.25 -27.92
CA LEU A 12 51.78 -5.16 -28.42
C LEU A 12 51.07 -3.83 -28.14
N GLY A 13 51.71 -2.96 -27.34
CA GLY A 13 51.22 -1.62 -27.04
C GLY A 13 51.67 -0.58 -28.07
N CYS A 14 51.00 0.57 -28.07
CA CYS A 14 51.58 1.89 -28.35
C CYS A 14 50.70 3.00 -27.75
N GLN A 15 51.39 4.04 -27.29
CA GLN A 15 50.98 5.27 -26.58
C GLN A 15 50.01 6.12 -27.42
N ALA A 16 48.93 6.69 -26.87
CA ALA A 16 48.80 7.90 -26.04
C ALA A 16 49.18 9.21 -26.76
N ASP A 17 48.14 9.88 -27.29
CA ASP A 17 48.10 11.34 -27.47
C ASP A 17 46.78 11.85 -26.89
N GLY A 18 46.89 12.79 -25.97
CA GLY A 18 45.81 13.27 -25.13
C GLY A 18 45.01 14.41 -25.74
N ILE A 19 43.72 14.43 -25.41
CA ILE A 19 42.98 15.67 -25.17
C ILE A 19 42.11 15.44 -23.92
N THR A 20 42.47 16.16 -22.87
CA THR A 20 41.77 16.24 -21.59
C THR A 20 40.44 16.97 -21.73
N PHE A 21 39.34 16.30 -21.40
CA PHE A 21 38.13 16.96 -20.92
C PHE A 21 37.98 16.63 -19.44
N LEU A 22 38.04 17.67 -18.60
CA LEU A 22 37.72 17.59 -17.19
C LEU A 22 36.20 17.46 -17.05
N PRO A 23 35.64 16.39 -16.47
CA PRO A 23 34.32 16.48 -15.88
C PRO A 23 34.45 17.28 -14.58
N THR A 24 33.75 18.40 -14.50
CA THR A 24 33.58 19.18 -13.27
C THR A 24 33.02 18.25 -12.19
N ALA A 25 33.82 18.01 -11.14
CA ALA A 25 33.36 17.33 -9.95
C ALA A 25 32.27 18.18 -9.30
N VAL A 26 31.03 17.68 -9.29
CA VAL A 26 30.02 18.15 -8.34
C VAL A 26 30.47 17.65 -6.97
N PRO A 27 30.60 18.50 -5.94
CA PRO A 27 30.97 18.05 -4.61
C PRO A 27 29.90 17.10 -4.08
N VAL A 28 30.32 15.90 -3.66
CA VAL A 28 29.52 15.00 -2.84
C VAL A 28 29.26 15.68 -1.51
N ALA A 29 28.03 16.12 -1.27
CA ALA A 29 27.60 16.53 0.06
C ALA A 29 27.65 15.30 0.97
N HIS A 30 28.58 15.32 1.93
CA HIS A 30 28.54 14.40 3.06
C HIS A 30 27.24 14.64 3.83
N ALA A 31 26.57 13.56 4.21
CA ALA A 31 25.45 13.62 5.15
C ALA A 31 25.89 14.38 6.42
N PRO A 32 25.11 15.34 6.92
CA PRO A 32 25.42 15.97 8.20
C PRO A 32 25.35 14.91 9.31
N ALA A 33 26.40 14.83 10.12
CA ALA A 33 26.38 14.04 11.34
C ALA A 33 25.25 14.53 12.25
N LEU A 34 24.43 13.60 12.75
CA LEU A 34 23.37 13.88 13.71
C LEU A 34 23.97 14.54 14.97
N PRO A 35 23.40 15.63 15.49
CA PRO A 35 23.86 16.21 16.74
C PRO A 35 23.60 15.23 17.89
N THR A 36 24.66 14.85 18.59
CA THR A 36 24.57 14.19 19.89
C THR A 36 23.95 15.16 20.89
N ALA A 37 22.69 14.97 21.24
CA ALA A 37 22.05 15.70 22.32
C ALA A 37 22.71 15.31 23.64
N THR A 38 23.55 16.20 24.16
CA THR A 38 24.08 16.11 25.53
C THR A 38 23.02 16.72 26.45
N ALA A 39 22.43 15.92 27.32
CA ALA A 39 21.48 16.40 28.32
C ALA A 39 22.19 17.36 29.30
N VAL A 40 21.70 18.59 29.40
CA VAL A 40 22.03 19.52 30.49
C VAL A 40 20.96 19.33 31.57
N PRO A 41 21.31 19.08 32.85
CA PRO A 41 20.32 18.96 33.90
C PRO A 41 19.79 20.35 34.27
N GLY A 42 18.55 20.64 33.88
CA GLY A 42 17.78 21.80 34.32
C GLY A 42 16.85 21.41 35.46
N GLU A 43 17.03 22.07 36.60
CA GLU A 43 16.29 21.92 37.85
C GLU A 43 14.78 22.21 37.65
N LEU A 44 13.93 21.22 37.91
CA LEU A 44 12.48 21.38 37.89
C LEU A 44 12.03 22.03 39.21
N ALA A 45 11.56 23.27 39.12
CA ALA A 45 10.87 23.96 40.20
C ALA A 45 9.57 23.23 40.54
N VAL A 46 9.41 22.91 41.82
CA VAL A 46 8.19 22.36 42.42
C VAL A 46 7.09 23.44 42.37
N VAL A 47 5.97 23.13 41.75
CA VAL A 47 4.74 23.92 41.85
C VAL A 47 3.75 23.10 42.68
N ASP A 48 3.46 23.57 43.89
CA ASP A 48 2.46 23.00 44.78
C ASP A 48 1.07 23.10 44.14
N VAL A 49 0.41 21.95 43.94
CA VAL A 49 -1.01 21.90 43.55
C VAL A 49 -1.84 21.80 44.82
N VAL A 50 -2.64 22.84 45.04
CA VAL A 50 -3.61 23.00 46.12
C VAL A 50 -4.73 21.96 45.98
N GLU A 51 -4.97 21.22 47.05
CA GLU A 51 -6.07 20.26 47.23
C GLU A 51 -7.44 20.97 47.11
N SER A 52 -8.32 20.45 46.27
CA SER A 52 -9.73 20.82 46.21
C SER A 52 -10.56 19.54 46.12
N GLY A 53 -11.20 19.19 47.22
CA GLY A 53 -11.93 17.95 47.42
C GLY A 53 -13.08 17.71 46.45
N ALA A 54 -13.07 16.54 45.84
CA ALA A 54 -14.26 15.89 45.31
C ALA A 54 -14.30 14.48 45.89
N THR A 55 -15.33 14.21 46.69
CA THR A 55 -15.60 12.93 47.34
C THR A 55 -15.80 11.81 46.31
N ALA A 56 -14.95 10.78 46.37
CA ALA A 56 -15.11 9.55 45.62
C ALA A 56 -16.32 8.77 46.16
N VAL A 57 -17.25 8.40 45.28
CA VAL A 57 -18.31 7.43 45.57
C VAL A 57 -17.75 6.03 45.28
N PRO A 58 -17.86 5.04 46.18
CA PRO A 58 -17.37 3.70 45.90
C PRO A 58 -18.33 2.98 44.94
N LEU A 59 -17.83 2.51 43.80
CA LEU A 59 -18.54 1.56 42.95
C LEU A 59 -18.58 0.20 43.65
N SER A 60 -19.70 -0.07 44.29
CA SER A 60 -20.03 -1.38 44.88
C SER A 60 -20.32 -2.40 43.77
N SER A 61 -19.41 -3.37 43.63
CA SER A 61 -19.58 -4.76 43.20
C SER A 61 -20.87 -5.17 42.46
N VAL A 62 -20.74 -5.44 41.16
CA VAL A 62 -21.58 -6.41 40.44
C VAL A 62 -20.69 -7.63 40.15
N PRO A 63 -21.07 -8.86 40.52
CA PRO A 63 -20.23 -10.01 40.24
C PRO A 63 -20.39 -10.40 38.76
N LEU A 64 -19.34 -10.19 37.96
CA LEU A 64 -19.18 -10.80 36.64
C LEU A 64 -18.71 -12.23 36.83
N LEU A 65 -19.60 -13.20 36.60
CA LEU A 65 -19.21 -14.60 36.40
C LEU A 65 -19.89 -15.12 35.13
N VAL A 66 -19.17 -15.03 34.01
CA VAL A 66 -19.27 -16.04 32.96
C VAL A 66 -18.01 -16.90 33.10
N PRO A 67 -18.12 -18.21 33.41
CA PRO A 67 -16.95 -19.05 33.57
C PRO A 67 -16.31 -19.31 32.19
N THR A 68 -15.09 -18.82 32.01
CA THR A 68 -14.16 -19.35 31.00
C THR A 68 -13.89 -20.82 31.31
N PRO A 69 -13.92 -21.74 30.31
CA PRO A 69 -13.43 -23.10 30.51
C PRO A 69 -12.00 -23.07 31.07
N GLU A 70 -11.73 -23.95 32.02
CA GLU A 70 -10.51 -23.93 32.83
C GLU A 70 -9.24 -23.97 31.97
N GLY A 71 -8.50 -22.86 32.03
CA GLY A 71 -7.05 -22.88 32.11
C GLY A 71 -6.28 -22.92 30.79
N VAL A 72 -6.34 -21.87 29.98
CA VAL A 72 -5.18 -21.15 29.39
C VAL A 72 -5.70 -19.78 28.94
N GLY A 73 -5.86 -18.83 29.88
CA GLY A 73 -6.35 -17.49 29.55
C GLY A 73 -6.06 -16.49 30.65
N LEU A 74 -5.61 -15.29 30.28
CA LEU A 74 -5.33 -14.23 31.24
C LEU A 74 -6.66 -13.64 31.71
N ARG A 75 -6.87 -13.58 33.04
CA ARG A 75 -8.06 -12.90 33.59
C ARG A 75 -8.04 -11.42 33.18
N PRO A 76 -9.19 -10.76 32.99
CA PRO A 76 -9.25 -9.35 32.60
C PRO A 76 -8.40 -8.41 33.46
N ASP A 77 -8.33 -8.66 34.77
CA ASP A 77 -7.51 -7.88 35.71
C ASP A 77 -6.01 -8.14 35.54
N GLN A 78 -5.62 -9.35 35.14
CA GLN A 78 -4.24 -9.71 34.82
C GLN A 78 -3.82 -9.15 33.46
N ALA A 79 -4.74 -9.07 32.49
CA ALA A 79 -4.50 -8.44 31.20
C ALA A 79 -4.29 -6.92 31.32
N ARG A 80 -5.05 -6.23 32.19
CA ARG A 80 -4.83 -4.80 32.51
C ARG A 80 -3.52 -4.54 33.24
N GLN A 81 -3.10 -5.44 34.13
CA GLN A 81 -1.84 -5.29 34.89
C GLN A 81 -0.60 -5.65 34.05
N ASN A 82 -0.74 -6.52 33.04
CA ASN A 82 0.35 -6.86 32.12
C ASN A 82 0.46 -5.90 30.91
N PHE A 83 -0.46 -4.94 30.77
CA PHE A 83 -0.36 -3.88 29.76
C PHE A 83 0.58 -2.76 30.22
N VAL A 84 1.81 -3.13 30.56
CA VAL A 84 2.93 -2.20 30.42
C VAL A 84 3.11 -2.02 28.91
N ARG A 85 3.29 -0.79 28.43
CA ARG A 85 3.76 -0.52 27.05
C ARG A 85 5.20 -1.03 26.89
N ASP A 86 5.46 -2.28 27.22
CA ASP A 86 6.73 -2.90 26.91
C ASP A 86 6.78 -3.06 25.40
N ALA A 87 7.92 -2.65 24.83
CA ALA A 87 8.26 -2.97 23.46
C ALA A 87 8.08 -4.48 23.32
N GLY A 88 7.08 -4.91 22.56
CA GLY A 88 6.88 -6.34 22.31
C GLY A 88 8.10 -6.94 21.62
N PRO A 89 8.07 -8.25 21.33
CA PRO A 89 9.23 -8.96 20.81
C PRO A 89 9.93 -8.18 19.69
N ALA A 90 11.26 -8.04 19.81
CA ALA A 90 12.06 -7.44 18.76
C ALA A 90 11.79 -8.16 17.42
N PRO A 91 11.82 -7.43 16.28
CA PRO A 91 11.64 -8.04 14.97
C PRO A 91 12.55 -9.27 14.81
N ARG A 92 12.05 -10.33 14.16
CA ARG A 92 12.84 -11.57 14.00
C ARG A 92 14.04 -11.33 13.08
N ASP A 93 13.94 -10.35 12.18
CA ASP A 93 15.05 -9.80 11.40
C ASP A 93 14.83 -8.32 11.00
N ALA A 94 15.83 -7.71 10.37
CA ALA A 94 15.79 -6.32 9.93
C ALA A 94 14.78 -6.06 8.79
N SER A 95 14.37 -7.08 8.03
CA SER A 95 13.37 -6.94 6.96
C SER A 95 11.93 -6.90 7.47
N GLU A 96 11.68 -7.44 8.67
CA GLU A 96 10.40 -7.34 9.37
C GLU A 96 10.23 -6.04 10.15
N TRP A 97 11.32 -5.30 10.40
CA TRP A 97 11.22 -4.03 11.14
C TRP A 97 10.37 -3.02 10.37
N ARG A 98 9.51 -2.32 11.11
CA ARG A 98 8.71 -1.19 10.65
C ARG A 98 8.96 -0.01 11.60
N PRO A 99 8.96 1.24 11.10
CA PRO A 99 8.98 2.40 12.00
C PRO A 99 7.70 2.46 12.85
N PRO A 100 7.64 3.34 13.86
CA PRO A 100 6.39 3.62 14.56
C PRO A 100 5.28 4.06 13.59
N ALA A 101 4.04 3.66 13.87
CA ALA A 101 2.88 4.18 13.13
C ALA A 101 2.70 5.67 13.42
N MET A 102 2.31 6.46 12.41
CA MET A 102 1.93 7.85 12.62
C MET A 102 0.67 7.94 13.49
N SER A 103 0.48 9.08 14.14
CA SER A 103 -0.70 9.30 14.99
C SER A 103 -1.95 9.50 14.14
N ALA A 104 -3.02 8.79 14.49
CA ALA A 104 -4.35 8.98 13.92
C ALA A 104 -5.22 9.87 14.85
N PRO A 105 -6.17 10.66 14.32
CA PRO A 105 -6.47 10.81 12.89
C PRO A 105 -5.40 11.62 12.15
N LEU A 106 -5.11 11.21 10.91
CA LEU A 106 -4.22 11.89 9.98
C LEU A 106 -4.96 12.13 8.65
N SER A 107 -4.86 13.35 8.13
CA SER A 107 -5.41 13.73 6.83
C SER A 107 -4.58 14.90 6.32
N ILE A 108 -3.51 14.59 5.57
CA ILE A 108 -2.60 15.63 5.05
C ILE A 108 -3.14 16.19 3.72
N VAL A 109 -3.77 15.33 2.90
CA VAL A 109 -4.57 15.77 1.75
C VAL A 109 -6.06 15.64 2.09
N PRO A 110 -6.95 16.46 1.49
CA PRO A 110 -8.37 16.53 1.88
C PRO A 110 -9.12 15.21 1.81
N ASP A 111 -8.69 14.31 0.93
CA ASP A 111 -9.35 13.04 0.63
C ASP A 111 -8.81 11.88 1.49
N ASP A 112 -7.77 12.11 2.30
CA ASP A 112 -7.24 11.11 3.23
C ASP A 112 -8.14 10.98 4.47
N HIS A 113 -8.37 9.75 4.90
CA HIS A 113 -9.12 9.42 6.11
C HIS A 113 -8.41 8.38 6.98
N TYR A 114 -7.12 8.60 7.25
CA TYR A 114 -6.33 7.77 8.17
C TYR A 114 -6.72 7.99 9.63
N TRP A 115 -7.94 7.60 9.99
CA TRP A 115 -8.56 7.89 11.29
C TRP A 115 -8.39 6.79 12.31
N LEU A 116 -7.85 5.64 11.90
CA LEU A 116 -7.67 4.47 12.73
C LEU A 116 -6.20 4.27 13.13
N VAL A 117 -5.99 3.92 14.40
CA VAL A 117 -4.71 3.38 14.88
C VAL A 117 -4.60 1.91 14.51
N ARG A 118 -3.38 1.35 14.59
CA ARG A 118 -3.15 -0.07 14.31
C ARG A 118 -3.92 -0.96 15.31
N PRO A 119 -4.60 -2.04 14.84
CA PRO A 119 -5.32 -2.95 15.72
C PRO A 119 -4.41 -3.95 16.44
N ILE A 120 -3.11 -3.96 16.13
CA ILE A 120 -2.08 -4.78 16.79
C ILE A 120 -1.00 -3.82 17.33
N PRO A 121 -0.52 -3.99 18.58
CA PRO A 121 0.52 -3.15 19.15
C PRO A 121 1.84 -3.22 18.35
N SER A 122 2.64 -2.15 18.38
CA SER A 122 3.92 -2.04 17.65
C SER A 122 4.99 -3.07 18.04
N GLY A 123 4.80 -3.73 19.18
CA GLY A 123 5.65 -4.83 19.63
C GLY A 123 5.40 -6.16 18.92
N TYR A 124 4.40 -6.23 18.07
CA TYR A 124 3.99 -7.43 17.34
C TYR A 124 3.91 -7.12 15.84
N ARG A 125 3.56 -8.11 15.02
CA ARG A 125 3.37 -7.89 13.58
C ARG A 125 2.09 -7.09 13.34
N ASN A 126 2.24 -5.79 13.18
CA ASN A 126 1.14 -4.84 12.94
C ASN A 126 1.06 -4.35 11.48
N TYR A 127 1.69 -5.09 10.56
CA TYR A 127 1.54 -4.98 9.11
C TYR A 127 0.84 -6.23 8.55
N ASP A 128 0.17 -6.04 7.43
CA ASP A 128 -0.73 -7.03 6.83
C ASP A 128 0.01 -8.18 6.12
N LEU A 129 -0.80 -9.10 5.62
CA LEU A 129 -0.37 -10.22 4.79
C LEU A 129 -0.32 -9.78 3.33
N GLU A 130 0.82 -9.19 2.94
CA GLU A 130 1.03 -8.52 1.65
C GLU A 130 0.71 -9.36 0.39
N TRP A 131 0.65 -10.70 0.48
CA TRP A 131 0.30 -11.60 -0.63
C TRP A 131 -1.20 -11.94 -0.71
N TYR A 132 -1.99 -11.54 0.28
CA TYR A 132 -3.45 -11.65 0.29
C TYR A 132 -4.06 -10.31 0.74
N PRO A 133 -3.92 -9.27 -0.10
CA PRO A 133 -4.45 -7.95 0.22
C PRO A 133 -5.96 -7.89 -0.01
N PHE A 134 -6.59 -6.83 0.51
CA PHE A 134 -7.99 -6.52 0.28
C PHE A 134 -8.37 -6.55 -1.21
N GLY A 135 -9.56 -7.07 -1.49
CA GLY A 135 -10.16 -7.15 -2.81
C GLY A 135 -9.57 -8.20 -3.76
N ASN A 136 -8.60 -8.99 -3.28
CA ASN A 136 -7.90 -10.01 -4.06
C ASN A 136 -8.23 -11.43 -3.55
N ASP A 137 -7.98 -12.42 -4.40
CA ASP A 137 -7.92 -13.82 -4.00
C ASP A 137 -6.55 -14.18 -3.40
N VAL A 138 -6.51 -15.28 -2.66
CA VAL A 138 -5.25 -15.85 -2.17
C VAL A 138 -4.34 -16.18 -3.36
N GLN A 139 -3.16 -15.57 -3.41
CA GLN A 139 -2.16 -15.81 -4.45
C GLN A 139 -1.34 -17.10 -4.23
N ALA A 140 -1.82 -18.03 -3.40
CA ALA A 140 -1.16 -19.30 -3.11
C ALA A 140 -1.80 -20.45 -3.91
N ALA A 141 -0.95 -21.30 -4.51
CA ALA A 141 -1.35 -22.35 -5.46
C ALA A 141 -2.37 -23.40 -4.93
N ASN A 142 -2.62 -23.45 -3.62
CA ASN A 142 -3.46 -24.48 -2.98
C ASN A 142 -4.76 -23.93 -2.36
N VAL A 143 -5.10 -22.65 -2.58
CA VAL A 143 -6.37 -22.07 -2.11
C VAL A 143 -7.26 -21.77 -3.32
N PRO A 144 -8.55 -22.17 -3.32
CA PRO A 144 -9.45 -21.84 -4.41
C PRO A 144 -9.51 -20.33 -4.65
N PRO A 145 -9.50 -19.87 -5.92
CA PRO A 145 -9.46 -18.45 -6.29
C PRO A 145 -10.84 -17.79 -6.18
N TYR A 146 -11.62 -18.12 -5.15
CA TYR A 146 -12.97 -17.59 -4.96
C TYR A 146 -13.16 -16.97 -3.56
N ARG A 147 -12.06 -16.69 -2.85
CA ARG A 147 -12.12 -16.09 -1.50
C ARG A 147 -11.54 -14.69 -1.62
N ILE A 148 -12.39 -13.76 -2.05
CA ILE A 148 -12.06 -12.34 -2.09
C ILE A 148 -11.89 -11.83 -0.66
N HIS A 149 -10.76 -11.20 -0.38
CA HIS A 149 -10.46 -10.68 0.94
C HIS A 149 -11.19 -9.35 1.21
N HIS A 150 -11.94 -9.26 2.30
CA HIS A 150 -12.72 -8.07 2.67
C HIS A 150 -12.11 -7.27 3.82
N GLY A 151 -10.85 -7.57 4.16
CA GLY A 151 -10.13 -6.92 5.24
C GLY A 151 -8.64 -6.93 4.99
N LEU A 152 -7.88 -6.91 6.08
CA LEU A 152 -6.45 -7.18 6.13
C LEU A 152 -6.19 -8.24 7.21
N ASP A 153 -5.27 -9.16 6.93
CA ASP A 153 -4.89 -10.21 7.87
C ASP A 153 -3.54 -9.87 8.52
N PHE A 154 -3.45 -9.95 9.84
CA PHE A 154 -2.24 -9.69 10.63
C PHE A 154 -1.77 -10.98 11.32
N PRO A 155 -0.87 -11.76 10.72
CA PRO A 155 -0.37 -13.02 11.30
C PRO A 155 0.38 -12.77 12.60
N ASN A 156 -0.09 -13.38 13.68
CA ASN A 156 0.49 -13.24 15.01
C ASN A 156 0.21 -14.50 15.82
N GLU A 157 0.98 -14.74 16.89
CA GLU A 157 0.75 -15.89 17.77
C GLU A 157 -0.57 -15.76 18.52
N THR A 158 -1.22 -16.90 18.81
CA THR A 158 -2.43 -16.95 19.64
C THR A 158 -2.21 -16.22 20.96
N GLY A 159 -3.18 -15.39 21.36
CA GLY A 159 -3.11 -14.57 22.56
C GLY A 159 -2.47 -13.19 22.36
N THR A 160 -1.91 -12.90 21.16
CA THR A 160 -1.39 -11.55 20.85
C THR A 160 -2.49 -10.50 21.09
N PRO A 161 -2.21 -9.38 21.80
CA PRO A 161 -3.21 -8.35 22.07
C PRO A 161 -3.83 -7.77 20.79
N VAL A 162 -5.16 -7.67 20.77
CA VAL A 162 -5.93 -6.95 19.75
C VAL A 162 -6.53 -5.70 20.37
N LEU A 163 -6.28 -4.55 19.75
CA LEU A 163 -6.67 -3.24 20.22
C LEU A 163 -7.82 -2.67 19.37
N ALA A 164 -8.68 -1.86 19.99
CA ALA A 164 -9.65 -1.05 19.27
C ALA A 164 -8.91 -0.04 18.38
N ALA A 165 -9.12 -0.12 17.07
CA ALA A 165 -8.50 0.77 16.08
C ALA A 165 -9.05 2.21 16.16
N GLY A 166 -10.22 2.40 16.78
CA GLY A 166 -10.83 3.70 17.01
C GLY A 166 -11.83 3.63 18.15
N SER A 167 -12.14 4.77 18.76
CA SER A 167 -13.14 4.87 19.83
C SER A 167 -14.55 4.57 19.31
N GLY A 168 -15.42 4.09 20.19
CA GLY A 168 -16.80 3.76 19.82
C GLY A 168 -17.51 2.85 20.81
N VAL A 169 -18.57 2.20 20.35
CA VAL A 169 -19.37 1.26 21.12
C VAL A 169 -19.30 -0.13 20.49
N VAL A 170 -19.07 -1.15 21.32
CA VAL A 170 -19.08 -2.55 20.88
C VAL A 170 -20.51 -2.95 20.54
N VAL A 171 -20.75 -3.29 19.27
CA VAL A 171 -22.07 -3.71 18.76
C VAL A 171 -22.16 -5.22 18.52
N HIS A 172 -21.03 -5.93 18.55
CA HIS A 172 -20.97 -7.40 18.56
C HIS A 172 -19.75 -7.87 19.35
N ALA A 173 -19.92 -8.92 20.16
CA ALA A 173 -18.84 -9.60 20.86
C ALA A 173 -19.22 -11.08 21.06
N GLY A 174 -18.59 -11.98 20.31
CA GLY A 174 -18.83 -13.42 20.40
C GLY A 174 -18.71 -14.12 19.03
N PRO A 175 -19.14 -15.39 18.93
CA PRO A 175 -19.23 -16.09 17.65
C PRO A 175 -20.02 -15.27 16.63
N PHE A 176 -19.44 -15.00 15.46
CA PHE A 176 -20.10 -14.23 14.43
C PHE A 176 -21.12 -15.08 13.65
N PRO A 177 -22.29 -14.54 13.28
CA PRO A 177 -23.27 -15.27 12.50
C PRO A 177 -22.71 -15.71 11.14
N SER A 178 -22.96 -16.96 10.77
CA SER A 178 -22.68 -17.49 9.43
C SER A 178 -23.84 -17.15 8.48
N PRO A 179 -23.57 -16.70 7.24
CA PRO A 179 -24.60 -16.62 6.22
C PRO A 179 -25.02 -18.03 5.75
N ASN A 180 -26.21 -18.47 6.16
CA ASN A 180 -27.07 -19.55 5.61
C ASN A 180 -26.48 -20.95 5.31
N ASN A 181 -25.17 -21.17 5.37
CA ASN A 181 -24.50 -22.44 5.06
C ASN A 181 -23.95 -23.16 6.30
N GLY A 182 -24.09 -22.54 7.48
CA GLY A 182 -23.64 -23.10 8.76
C GLY A 182 -22.13 -22.98 9.01
N VAL A 183 -21.36 -22.41 8.09
CA VAL A 183 -19.90 -22.22 8.23
C VAL A 183 -19.60 -20.91 8.94
N ASN A 184 -19.06 -20.96 10.15
CA ASN A 184 -18.61 -19.76 10.86
C ASN A 184 -17.24 -19.31 10.33
N TYR A 185 -17.25 -18.51 9.26
CA TYR A 185 -16.01 -18.02 8.65
C TYR A 185 -15.19 -17.17 9.61
N TYR A 186 -15.79 -16.19 10.28
CA TYR A 186 -15.08 -15.22 11.13
C TYR A 186 -14.70 -15.74 12.52
N GLY A 187 -15.33 -16.81 13.01
CA GLY A 187 -15.07 -17.30 14.36
C GLY A 187 -15.61 -16.36 15.44
N ASN A 188 -14.84 -16.16 16.50
CA ASN A 188 -15.13 -15.14 17.51
C ASN A 188 -14.72 -13.77 16.98
N THR A 189 -15.60 -12.80 17.19
CA THR A 189 -15.47 -11.49 16.59
C THR A 189 -15.87 -10.39 17.57
N VAL A 190 -15.18 -9.26 17.48
CA VAL A 190 -15.65 -7.97 18.02
C VAL A 190 -16.04 -7.09 16.84
N VAL A 191 -17.15 -6.38 16.94
CA VAL A 191 -17.45 -5.26 16.03
C VAL A 191 -17.67 -4.01 16.86
N ILE A 192 -16.96 -2.94 16.50
CA ILE A 192 -17.09 -1.62 17.09
C ILE A 192 -17.78 -0.72 16.08
N LYS A 193 -18.87 -0.06 16.50
CA LYS A 193 -19.43 1.09 15.79
C LYS A 193 -18.74 2.34 16.33
N HIS A 194 -18.14 3.11 15.44
CA HIS A 194 -17.45 4.33 15.81
C HIS A 194 -18.43 5.47 16.13
N ASP A 195 -17.98 6.41 16.97
CA ASP A 195 -18.74 7.60 17.38
C ASP A 195 -18.64 8.76 16.36
N TRP A 196 -18.03 8.50 15.22
CA TRP A 196 -17.89 9.38 14.07
C TRP A 196 -18.41 8.74 12.79
N GLN A 197 -18.61 9.56 11.76
CA GLN A 197 -19.17 9.16 10.48
C GLN A 197 -18.28 9.62 9.33
N TRP A 198 -18.27 8.85 8.24
CA TRP A 198 -17.63 9.22 6.98
C TRP A 198 -18.68 9.58 5.95
N GLN A 199 -18.66 10.82 5.45
CA GLN A 199 -19.66 11.31 4.49
C GLN A 199 -21.12 11.08 4.95
N GLY A 200 -21.39 11.24 6.25
CA GLY A 200 -22.70 11.02 6.85
C GLY A 200 -23.12 9.55 6.99
N LYS A 201 -22.20 8.61 6.78
CA LYS A 201 -22.41 7.16 6.97
C LYS A 201 -21.69 6.68 8.23
N ASP A 202 -22.33 5.76 8.94
CA ASP A 202 -21.71 5.09 10.09
C ASP A 202 -20.48 4.30 9.66
N VAL A 203 -19.47 4.25 10.53
CA VAL A 203 -18.26 3.45 10.30
C VAL A 203 -18.11 2.40 11.38
N TYR A 204 -17.74 1.20 10.96
CA TYR A 204 -17.54 0.05 11.83
C TYR A 204 -16.16 -0.54 11.60
N THR A 205 -15.57 -1.10 12.65
CA THR A 205 -14.40 -1.99 12.55
C THR A 205 -14.76 -3.37 13.07
N LEU A 206 -14.28 -4.40 12.36
CA LEU A 206 -14.49 -5.80 12.72
C LEU A 206 -13.14 -6.47 12.99
N TYR A 207 -13.09 -7.26 14.06
CA TYR A 207 -11.90 -7.95 14.55
C TYR A 207 -12.23 -9.43 14.71
N ALA A 208 -11.80 -10.27 13.77
CA ALA A 208 -12.18 -11.68 13.68
C ALA A 208 -11.04 -12.66 13.97
N HIS A 209 -11.39 -13.94 14.02
CA HIS A 209 -10.53 -15.08 14.35
C HIS A 209 -9.93 -15.03 15.76
N THR A 210 -10.51 -14.20 16.64
CA THR A 210 -10.02 -14.02 18.01
C THR A 210 -10.17 -15.28 18.86
N LEU A 211 -9.32 -15.45 19.87
CA LEU A 211 -9.47 -16.53 20.86
C LEU A 211 -10.35 -16.07 22.01
N GLU A 212 -9.91 -14.99 22.66
CA GLU A 212 -10.51 -14.41 23.86
C GLU A 212 -11.08 -13.03 23.55
N LEU A 213 -12.20 -12.70 24.20
CA LEU A 213 -12.84 -11.39 24.11
C LEU A 213 -12.78 -10.73 25.49
N PHE A 214 -12.33 -9.48 25.54
CA PHE A 214 -12.18 -8.70 26.79
C PHE A 214 -13.24 -7.60 26.94
N VAL A 215 -14.21 -7.58 26.03
CA VAL A 215 -15.32 -6.61 25.96
C VAL A 215 -16.64 -7.30 25.68
N ASN A 216 -17.73 -6.63 26.03
CA ASN A 216 -19.11 -7.07 25.81
C ASN A 216 -19.86 -6.08 24.92
N VAL A 217 -20.95 -6.54 24.31
CA VAL A 217 -21.87 -5.66 23.59
C VAL A 217 -22.39 -4.56 24.53
N GLY A 218 -22.32 -3.30 24.07
CA GLY A 218 -22.69 -2.12 24.82
C GLY A 218 -21.52 -1.41 25.52
N ASP A 219 -20.36 -2.05 25.61
CA ASP A 219 -19.16 -1.40 26.18
C ASP A 219 -18.72 -0.23 25.27
N THR A 220 -18.39 0.90 25.89
CA THR A 220 -17.68 1.99 25.21
C THR A 220 -16.18 1.72 25.30
N VAL A 221 -15.47 1.88 24.19
CA VAL A 221 -14.04 1.63 24.09
C VAL A 221 -13.32 2.84 23.52
N GLU A 222 -12.08 3.04 23.96
CA GLU A 222 -11.19 4.07 23.41
C GLU A 222 -10.22 3.47 22.39
N ALA A 223 -9.75 4.27 21.42
CA ALA A 223 -8.69 3.86 20.51
C ALA A 223 -7.45 3.37 21.28
N GLY A 224 -6.92 2.21 20.91
CA GLY A 224 -5.80 1.54 21.59
C GLY A 224 -6.20 0.70 22.80
N GLN A 225 -7.47 0.67 23.21
CA GLN A 225 -7.93 -0.19 24.29
C GLN A 225 -7.85 -1.68 23.91
N LEU A 226 -7.39 -2.53 24.82
CA LEU A 226 -7.40 -3.98 24.65
C LEU A 226 -8.84 -4.52 24.58
N ILE A 227 -9.18 -5.21 23.48
CA ILE A 227 -10.53 -5.74 23.23
C ILE A 227 -10.59 -7.26 23.04
N ALA A 228 -9.50 -7.86 22.56
CA ALA A 228 -9.45 -9.30 22.32
C ALA A 228 -8.01 -9.82 22.30
N GLY A 229 -7.84 -11.13 22.21
CA GLY A 229 -6.58 -11.79 21.87
C GLY A 229 -6.69 -12.50 20.51
N VAL A 230 -5.64 -12.43 19.70
CA VAL A 230 -5.52 -13.18 18.43
C VAL A 230 -5.79 -14.66 18.68
N GLY A 231 -6.44 -15.33 17.74
CA GLY A 231 -6.70 -16.76 17.83
C GLY A 231 -6.73 -17.42 16.45
N SER A 232 -7.35 -18.60 16.43
CA SER A 232 -7.63 -19.37 15.21
C SER A 232 -9.09 -19.83 15.17
N SER A 233 -10.02 -19.01 15.67
CA SER A 233 -11.43 -19.37 15.65
C SER A 233 -12.04 -19.16 14.25
N GLY A 234 -13.02 -20.00 13.90
CA GLY A 234 -13.64 -19.98 12.57
C GLY A 234 -12.82 -20.73 11.52
N GLU A 235 -12.98 -20.34 10.25
CA GLU A 235 -12.40 -21.05 9.09
C GLU A 235 -11.06 -20.40 8.66
N VAL A 236 -9.99 -20.82 9.33
CA VAL A 236 -8.63 -20.28 9.16
C VAL A 236 -7.57 -21.38 9.11
N THR A 237 -6.44 -21.07 8.46
CA THR A 237 -5.28 -21.99 8.34
C THR A 237 -4.29 -21.86 9.50
N GLY A 238 -4.33 -20.75 10.22
CA GLY A 238 -3.44 -20.48 11.35
C GLY A 238 -3.80 -19.18 12.08
N PRO A 239 -3.14 -18.92 13.22
CA PRO A 239 -3.45 -17.75 14.04
C PRO A 239 -3.17 -16.43 13.33
N HIS A 240 -4.18 -15.55 13.27
CA HIS A 240 -4.07 -14.18 12.77
C HIS A 240 -5.27 -13.34 13.22
N LEU A 241 -5.13 -12.02 13.18
CA LEU A 241 -6.29 -11.11 13.23
C LEU A 241 -6.77 -10.84 11.81
N HIS A 242 -8.05 -11.07 11.55
CA HIS A 242 -8.71 -10.50 10.37
C HIS A 242 -9.40 -9.19 10.75
N PHE A 243 -9.04 -8.11 10.06
CA PHE A 243 -9.49 -6.76 10.37
C PHE A 243 -10.23 -6.15 9.17
N GLU A 244 -11.45 -5.68 9.39
CA GLU A 244 -12.22 -4.98 8.36
C GLU A 244 -12.60 -3.57 8.81
N VAL A 245 -12.76 -2.68 7.82
CA VAL A 245 -13.47 -1.42 7.96
C VAL A 245 -14.73 -1.50 7.12
N ARG A 246 -15.88 -1.11 7.67
CA ARG A 246 -17.17 -1.09 6.96
C ARG A 246 -17.79 0.30 7.05
N VAL A 247 -18.36 0.77 5.95
CA VAL A 247 -18.95 2.12 5.85
C VAL A 247 -20.39 2.04 5.35
N GLY A 248 -21.31 2.64 6.11
CA GLY A 248 -22.75 2.58 5.89
C GLY A 248 -23.39 1.57 6.83
N ASP A 249 -23.39 0.31 6.43
CA ASP A 249 -23.95 -0.80 7.21
C ASP A 249 -22.85 -1.71 7.77
N ASN A 250 -23.15 -2.38 8.89
CA ASN A 250 -22.30 -3.47 9.39
C ASN A 250 -22.53 -4.76 8.58
N ALA A 251 -22.21 -4.72 7.29
CA ALA A 251 -22.40 -5.82 6.37
C ALA A 251 -21.14 -6.13 5.57
N TYR A 252 -21.01 -7.39 5.16
CA TYR A 252 -19.89 -7.88 4.35
C TYR A 252 -19.71 -7.08 3.05
N ALA A 253 -20.81 -6.72 2.37
CA ALA A 253 -20.80 -5.96 1.12
C ALA A 253 -20.41 -4.48 1.31
N ASP A 254 -20.30 -4.01 2.55
CA ASP A 254 -19.97 -2.63 2.89
C ASP A 254 -18.54 -2.48 3.40
N ALA A 255 -17.73 -3.53 3.31
CA ALA A 255 -16.29 -3.46 3.56
C ALA A 255 -15.61 -2.44 2.63
N ARG A 256 -14.57 -1.78 3.15
CA ARG A 256 -13.65 -0.89 2.45
C ARG A 256 -12.23 -1.29 2.78
N ASN A 257 -11.28 -0.91 1.92
CA ASN A 257 -9.88 -1.25 2.12
C ASN A 257 -9.32 -0.61 3.40
N PRO A 258 -8.97 -1.37 4.44
CA PRO A 258 -8.49 -0.80 5.72
C PRO A 258 -7.18 0.00 5.59
N ALA A 259 -6.38 -0.22 4.54
CA ALA A 259 -5.14 0.52 4.32
C ALA A 259 -5.36 2.01 4.02
N LEU A 260 -6.56 2.42 3.59
CA LEU A 260 -6.93 3.84 3.44
C LEU A 260 -7.41 4.48 4.76
N TRP A 261 -7.63 3.67 5.80
CA TRP A 261 -8.16 4.13 7.09
C TRP A 261 -7.14 4.10 8.21
N MET A 262 -6.11 3.25 8.10
CA MET A 262 -5.04 3.15 9.10
C MET A 262 -3.92 4.12 8.78
N ALA A 263 -3.43 4.84 9.79
CA ALA A 263 -2.25 5.67 9.63
C ALA A 263 -1.03 4.83 9.19
N PRO A 264 -0.29 5.29 8.15
CA PRO A 264 0.93 4.61 7.71
C PRO A 264 2.04 4.78 8.75
N TYR A 265 3.17 4.10 8.54
CA TYR A 265 4.35 4.28 9.38
C TYR A 265 5.06 5.61 9.13
N GLU A 266 5.86 6.08 10.09
CA GLU A 266 6.68 7.28 9.93
C GLU A 266 7.62 7.15 8.72
N GLY A 267 7.55 8.11 7.81
CA GLY A 267 8.32 8.08 6.57
C GLY A 267 7.72 7.19 5.47
N TRP A 268 6.52 6.63 5.68
CA TRP A 268 5.83 5.73 4.76
C TRP A 268 4.50 6.35 4.33
N GLY A 269 3.97 5.91 3.19
CA GLY A 269 2.69 6.35 2.63
C GLY A 269 1.93 5.19 2.01
N THR A 270 0.86 5.54 1.31
CA THR A 270 -0.02 4.57 0.64
C THR A 270 -0.11 4.92 -0.84
N LEU A 271 -0.08 3.91 -1.71
CA LEU A 271 -0.41 4.05 -3.12
C LEU A 271 -1.84 3.54 -3.34
N ALA A 272 -2.69 4.33 -3.95
CA ALA A 272 -4.02 3.90 -4.38
C ALA A 272 -4.23 4.30 -5.84
N GLY A 273 -5.18 3.67 -6.51
CA GLY A 273 -5.49 4.11 -7.86
C GLY A 273 -6.66 3.43 -8.54
N ARG A 274 -6.93 3.94 -9.74
CA ARG A 274 -7.96 3.49 -10.67
C ARG A 274 -7.32 3.05 -11.96
N LEU A 275 -7.26 1.74 -12.20
CA LEU A 275 -7.00 1.19 -13.51
C LEU A 275 -8.34 1.04 -14.26
N VAL A 276 -8.50 1.81 -15.33
CA VAL A 276 -9.75 1.90 -16.08
C VAL A 276 -9.55 1.60 -17.56
N ASP A 277 -10.62 1.14 -18.21
CA ASP A 277 -10.66 1.02 -19.66
C ASP A 277 -10.86 2.39 -20.33
N LYS A 278 -10.90 2.39 -21.67
CA LYS A 278 -11.16 3.60 -22.48
C LYS A 278 -12.49 4.29 -22.23
N LEU A 279 -13.43 3.63 -21.55
CA LEU A 279 -14.73 4.19 -21.17
C LEU A 279 -14.75 4.65 -19.71
N GLY A 280 -13.59 4.64 -19.03
CA GLY A 280 -13.47 4.98 -17.62
C GLY A 280 -13.99 3.90 -16.67
N ARG A 281 -14.27 2.68 -17.17
CA ARG A 281 -14.79 1.59 -16.33
C ARG A 281 -13.62 0.88 -15.64
N PRO A 282 -13.71 0.61 -14.31
CA PRO A 282 -12.68 -0.14 -13.61
C PRO A 282 -12.41 -1.50 -14.26
N ILE A 283 -11.13 -1.82 -14.42
CA ILE A 283 -10.69 -3.14 -14.88
C ILE A 283 -10.46 -3.99 -13.64
N ALA A 284 -11.15 -5.12 -13.55
CA ALA A 284 -10.98 -6.09 -12.48
C ALA A 284 -9.85 -7.08 -12.81
N ASP A 285 -9.26 -7.67 -11.76
CA ASP A 285 -8.32 -8.79 -11.83
C ASP A 285 -7.04 -8.58 -12.68
N ALA A 286 -6.72 -7.34 -13.06
CA ALA A 286 -5.49 -6.99 -13.75
C ALA A 286 -4.30 -7.07 -12.80
N LYS A 287 -3.18 -7.64 -13.27
CA LYS A 287 -1.98 -7.80 -12.43
C LYS A 287 -1.26 -6.48 -12.20
N ILE A 288 -0.87 -6.23 -10.96
CA ILE A 288 -0.15 -5.03 -10.51
C ILE A 288 1.15 -5.48 -9.85
N LYS A 289 2.25 -4.82 -10.23
CA LYS A 289 3.55 -4.99 -9.59
C LYS A 289 4.13 -3.62 -9.26
N LEU A 290 4.63 -3.46 -8.05
CA LEU A 290 5.39 -2.29 -7.63
C LEU A 290 6.86 -2.69 -7.47
N LEU A 291 7.75 -1.91 -8.06
CA LEU A 291 9.20 -2.16 -8.04
C LEU A 291 9.95 -0.91 -7.59
N PRO A 292 11.07 -1.05 -6.86
CA PRO A 292 11.99 0.05 -6.64
C PRO A 292 12.56 0.57 -7.98
N PRO A 293 13.01 1.83 -8.03
CA PRO A 293 13.47 2.45 -9.26
C PRO A 293 14.75 1.75 -9.74
N GLY A 294 14.79 1.40 -11.03
CA GLY A 294 15.92 0.69 -11.64
C GLY A 294 16.08 -0.79 -11.23
N SER A 295 15.18 -1.32 -10.40
CA SER A 295 15.19 -2.74 -10.00
C SER A 295 14.27 -3.60 -10.87
N SER A 296 14.61 -4.88 -11.00
CA SER A 296 13.70 -5.92 -11.50
C SER A 296 13.06 -6.74 -10.39
N GLU A 297 13.43 -6.48 -9.13
CA GLU A 297 12.85 -7.12 -7.95
C GLU A 297 11.48 -6.53 -7.65
N ILE A 298 10.51 -7.42 -7.43
CA ILE A 298 9.14 -7.05 -7.11
C ILE A 298 9.05 -6.76 -5.62
N LEU A 299 8.67 -5.54 -5.26
CA LEU A 299 8.41 -5.15 -3.88
C LEU A 299 6.99 -5.58 -3.43
N ARG A 300 6.01 -5.40 -4.32
CA ARG A 300 4.61 -5.77 -4.10
C ARG A 300 4.01 -6.34 -5.36
N GLU A 301 3.18 -7.37 -5.23
CA GLU A 301 2.40 -7.94 -6.32
C GLU A 301 0.99 -8.26 -5.86
N GLN A 302 0.02 -7.75 -6.61
CA GLN A 302 -1.40 -7.99 -6.38
C GLN A 302 -2.16 -7.91 -7.70
N SER A 303 -3.47 -8.02 -7.66
CA SER A 303 -4.36 -7.63 -8.73
C SER A 303 -5.16 -6.39 -8.35
N THR A 304 -5.70 -5.68 -9.34
CA THR A 304 -6.86 -4.83 -9.11
C THR A 304 -8.00 -5.65 -8.53
N TYR A 305 -8.88 -5.00 -7.78
CA TYR A 305 -10.00 -5.62 -7.11
C TYR A 305 -10.86 -6.46 -8.04
N HIS A 306 -11.38 -7.57 -7.50
CA HIS A 306 -12.44 -8.32 -8.15
C HIS A 306 -13.69 -7.43 -8.33
N GLY A 307 -14.49 -7.68 -9.36
CA GLY A 307 -15.62 -6.81 -9.76
C GLY A 307 -16.78 -6.68 -8.76
N THR A 308 -16.75 -7.41 -7.65
CA THR A 308 -17.75 -7.33 -6.56
C THR A 308 -17.28 -6.52 -5.36
N VAL A 309 -16.02 -6.11 -5.35
CA VAL A 309 -15.40 -5.36 -4.25
C VAL A 309 -15.88 -3.93 -4.30
N LYS A 310 -16.16 -3.36 -3.13
CA LYS A 310 -16.61 -1.99 -2.99
C LYS A 310 -15.42 -1.06 -2.73
N SER A 311 -15.20 -0.13 -3.63
CA SER A 311 -14.21 0.94 -3.51
C SER A 311 -14.59 1.95 -2.44
N ASP A 312 -13.62 2.75 -2.00
CA ASP A 312 -13.89 3.98 -1.25
C ASP A 312 -14.76 4.96 -2.05
N ASP A 313 -15.58 5.72 -1.34
CA ASP A 313 -16.57 6.61 -1.94
C ASP A 313 -15.94 7.91 -2.52
N VAL A 314 -14.72 8.29 -2.10
CA VAL A 314 -13.97 9.45 -2.64
C VAL A 314 -13.00 9.00 -3.72
N TRP A 315 -12.16 8.02 -3.38
CA TRP A 315 -11.08 7.59 -4.27
C TRP A 315 -11.60 6.75 -5.44
N GLU A 316 -12.71 6.01 -5.24
CA GLU A 316 -13.25 5.06 -6.22
C GLU A 316 -12.19 4.09 -6.75
N GLU A 317 -11.23 3.74 -5.90
CA GLU A 317 -10.05 2.96 -6.22
C GLU A 317 -10.39 1.50 -6.55
N ASN A 318 -9.63 0.90 -7.44
CA ASN A 318 -9.68 -0.54 -7.65
C ASN A 318 -8.35 -1.21 -7.33
N PHE A 319 -7.43 -0.52 -6.66
CA PHE A 319 -6.29 -1.11 -5.98
C PHE A 319 -5.74 -0.16 -4.92
N VAL A 320 -5.15 -0.74 -3.86
CA VAL A 320 -4.38 -0.02 -2.84
C VAL A 320 -3.19 -0.87 -2.46
N ILE A 321 -2.04 -0.25 -2.27
CA ILE A 321 -0.84 -0.82 -1.68
C ILE A 321 -0.49 0.10 -0.51
N GLY A 322 -0.83 -0.33 0.71
CA GLY A 322 -0.50 0.39 1.94
C GLY A 322 0.95 0.17 2.35
N ASP A 323 1.39 0.98 3.31
CA ASP A 323 2.69 0.85 3.97
C ASP A 323 3.86 0.65 2.99
N ILE A 324 4.08 1.68 2.17
CA ILE A 324 5.25 1.76 1.29
C ILE A 324 6.19 2.85 1.84
N PRO A 325 7.50 2.59 2.00
CA PRO A 325 8.45 3.65 2.31
C PRO A 325 8.34 4.80 1.31
N ALA A 326 8.49 6.05 1.77
CA ALA A 326 8.48 7.19 0.87
C ALA A 326 9.64 7.09 -0.13
N GLY A 327 9.37 7.45 -1.38
CA GLY A 327 10.33 7.37 -2.47
C GLY A 327 9.69 7.21 -3.84
N GLU A 328 10.54 7.11 -4.85
CA GLU A 328 10.13 6.85 -6.24
C GLU A 328 10.01 5.35 -6.49
N TYR A 329 9.01 4.96 -7.28
CA TYR A 329 8.75 3.56 -7.63
C TYR A 329 8.29 3.43 -9.08
N VAL A 330 8.35 2.21 -9.59
CA VAL A 330 7.78 1.82 -10.88
C VAL A 330 6.57 0.92 -10.64
N LEU A 331 5.41 1.37 -11.11
CA LEU A 331 4.17 0.60 -11.13
C LEU A 331 4.00 -0.04 -12.51
N LEU A 332 3.90 -1.36 -12.54
CA LEU A 332 3.60 -2.14 -13.74
C LEU A 332 2.19 -2.71 -13.62
N LEU A 333 1.35 -2.48 -14.62
CA LEU A 333 -0.01 -2.99 -14.67
C LEU A 333 -0.19 -3.80 -15.94
N THR A 334 -0.62 -5.05 -15.83
CA THR A 334 -0.77 -5.95 -16.98
C THR A 334 -2.25 -6.24 -17.23
N VAL A 335 -2.72 -5.86 -18.41
CA VAL A 335 -4.08 -6.10 -18.90
C VAL A 335 -3.98 -6.77 -20.27
N ASN A 336 -4.57 -7.96 -20.44
CA ASN A 336 -4.56 -8.71 -21.70
C ASN A 336 -3.14 -8.82 -22.32
N ASP A 337 -2.16 -9.23 -21.50
CA ASP A 337 -0.74 -9.36 -21.87
C ASP A 337 0.00 -8.06 -22.24
N ILE A 338 -0.66 -6.90 -22.13
CA ILE A 338 -0.05 -5.58 -22.29
C ILE A 338 0.33 -5.05 -20.92
N THR A 339 1.62 -4.79 -20.71
CA THR A 339 2.13 -4.16 -19.49
C THR A 339 2.29 -2.65 -19.68
N TYR A 340 1.54 -1.89 -18.88
CA TYR A 340 1.63 -0.45 -18.72
C TYR A 340 2.65 -0.15 -17.64
N ARG A 341 3.53 0.81 -17.88
CA ARG A 341 4.53 1.28 -16.91
C ARG A 341 4.21 2.72 -16.48
N ARG A 342 4.20 2.96 -15.18
CA ARG A 342 4.09 4.29 -14.57
C ARG A 342 5.19 4.48 -13.53
N GLU A 343 5.74 5.69 -13.50
CA GLU A 343 6.60 6.13 -12.41
C GLU A 343 5.70 6.83 -11.40
N VAL A 344 5.83 6.47 -10.13
CA VAL A 344 4.97 6.95 -9.05
C VAL A 344 5.85 7.40 -7.90
N GLU A 345 5.44 8.45 -7.20
CA GLU A 345 6.12 8.97 -6.01
C GLU A 345 5.23 8.73 -4.79
N ILE A 346 5.79 8.09 -3.77
CA ILE A 346 5.13 7.88 -2.48
C ILE A 346 5.62 8.94 -1.50
N LEU A 347 4.68 9.69 -0.95
CA LEU A 347 4.94 10.73 0.04
C LEU A 347 4.56 10.24 1.44
N PRO A 348 5.34 10.62 2.48
CA PRO A 348 5.09 10.15 3.83
C PRO A 348 3.78 10.72 4.39
N GLY A 349 2.96 9.87 5.00
CA GLY A 349 1.71 10.22 5.67
C GLY A 349 0.55 10.57 4.73
N ARG A 350 0.62 10.21 3.44
CA ARG A 350 -0.38 10.56 2.42
C ARG A 350 -0.73 9.38 1.54
N THR A 351 -1.91 9.45 0.93
CA THR A 351 -2.25 8.61 -0.23
C THR A 351 -1.74 9.27 -1.52
N ALA A 352 -0.81 8.61 -2.21
CA ALA A 352 -0.50 8.89 -3.60
C ALA A 352 -1.56 8.20 -4.48
N PHE A 353 -2.22 8.96 -5.36
CA PHE A 353 -3.34 8.44 -6.13
C PHE A 353 -3.11 8.52 -7.64
N GLU A 354 -3.28 7.39 -8.32
CA GLU A 354 -3.03 7.25 -9.75
C GLU A 354 -4.30 6.87 -10.53
N ILE A 355 -4.59 7.56 -11.62
CA ILE A 355 -5.61 7.14 -12.59
C ILE A 355 -4.90 6.70 -13.86
N ILE A 356 -5.08 5.43 -14.21
CA ILE A 356 -4.36 4.79 -15.31
C ILE A 356 -5.40 4.24 -16.27
N SER A 357 -5.50 4.86 -17.44
CA SER A 357 -6.36 4.36 -18.51
C SER A 357 -5.59 3.44 -19.45
N THR A 358 -6.25 2.40 -19.96
CA THR A 358 -5.74 1.57 -21.08
C THR A 358 -5.82 2.27 -22.44
N GLU A 359 -6.06 3.58 -22.48
CA GLU A 359 -5.84 4.39 -23.69
C GLU A 359 -4.35 4.44 -24.03
N PHE A 360 -3.87 3.42 -24.72
CA PHE A 360 -2.90 3.64 -25.78
C PHE A 360 -3.67 3.77 -27.09
N GLU A 361 -3.84 5.00 -27.57
CA GLU A 361 -3.70 5.16 -29.01
C GLU A 361 -2.29 4.68 -29.34
N TYR A 362 -2.17 3.60 -30.10
CA TYR A 362 -0.98 3.39 -30.89
C TYR A 362 -0.90 4.60 -31.84
N ASN A 363 -0.16 5.63 -31.43
CA ASN A 363 0.37 6.59 -32.39
C ASN A 363 1.64 5.92 -32.92
N PRO A 364 1.63 5.28 -34.11
CA PRO A 364 2.90 4.96 -34.73
C PRO A 364 3.61 6.30 -34.84
N THR A 365 4.72 6.49 -34.13
CA THR A 365 5.67 7.50 -34.60
C THR A 365 5.94 7.10 -36.05
N PRO A 366 5.54 7.89 -37.06
CA PRO A 366 5.82 7.51 -38.43
C PRO A 366 7.32 7.26 -38.48
N THR A 367 7.72 6.06 -38.90
CA THR A 367 9.10 5.76 -39.21
C THR A 367 9.61 6.94 -40.02
N PRO A 368 10.63 7.69 -39.57
CA PRO A 368 11.13 8.80 -40.35
C PRO A 368 11.42 8.23 -41.74
N LEU A 369 10.77 8.80 -42.75
CA LEU A 369 11.04 8.42 -44.13
C LEU A 369 12.56 8.51 -44.31
N PRO A 370 13.21 7.49 -44.87
CA PRO A 370 14.64 7.55 -45.11
C PRO A 370 14.91 8.85 -45.84
N THR A 371 15.80 9.67 -45.28
CA THR A 371 16.27 10.87 -45.97
C THR A 371 16.77 10.42 -47.33
N PRO A 372 16.27 10.96 -48.46
CA PRO A 372 16.75 10.55 -49.76
C PRO A 372 18.25 10.84 -49.83
N THR A 373 19.05 9.77 -49.78
CA THR A 373 20.48 9.82 -50.02
C THR A 373 20.69 10.34 -51.44
N ALA A 374 21.60 11.30 -51.56
CA ALA A 374 21.96 12.02 -52.78
C ALA A 374 21.93 11.15 -54.05
N THR A 375 21.33 11.72 -55.08
CA THR A 375 21.24 11.19 -56.44
C THR A 375 22.62 10.73 -56.92
N ILE A 376 22.81 9.42 -57.09
CA ILE A 376 23.93 8.88 -57.86
C ILE A 376 23.59 9.11 -59.33
N THR A 377 24.31 10.01 -59.98
CA THR A 377 24.30 10.17 -61.44
C THR A 377 24.86 8.92 -62.11
N PRO A 378 24.13 8.25 -63.02
CA PRO A 378 24.72 7.23 -63.87
C PRO A 378 25.52 7.88 -64.99
N PHE A 379 26.75 7.41 -65.16
CA PHE A 379 27.62 7.67 -66.31
C PHE A 379 26.91 7.36 -67.63
N GLY A 380 27.05 8.27 -68.60
CA GLY A 380 26.42 8.15 -69.91
C GLY A 380 27.13 7.22 -70.88
N THR A 381 26.47 6.98 -72.01
CA THR A 381 27.07 6.89 -73.37
C THR A 381 25.94 7.06 -74.42
N PRO A 382 26.29 7.42 -75.68
CA PRO A 382 25.48 8.32 -76.52
C PRO A 382 24.87 7.65 -77.75
N ALA A 383 23.81 8.27 -78.28
CA ALA A 383 23.35 8.31 -79.69
C ALA A 383 21.86 8.73 -79.68
N ASP A 384 21.24 9.35 -80.67
CA ASP A 384 21.56 10.15 -81.84
C ASP A 384 20.17 10.46 -82.46
N ALA A 385 20.02 11.57 -83.19
CA ALA A 385 18.86 11.99 -83.99
C ALA A 385 17.53 12.27 -83.24
N GLY A 386 16.79 13.36 -83.47
CA GLY A 386 16.86 14.42 -84.47
C GLY A 386 15.59 15.28 -84.35
N ASP A 387 15.70 16.52 -84.82
CA ASP A 387 14.63 17.42 -85.30
C ASP A 387 13.33 17.59 -84.50
N ALA A 388 13.14 18.77 -83.93
CA ALA A 388 12.35 19.84 -84.58
C ALA A 388 12.20 21.07 -83.67
N ALA A 389 12.38 22.25 -84.28
CA ALA A 389 12.39 23.57 -83.67
C ALA A 389 10.95 24.21 -83.61
N PRO A 390 10.78 25.53 -83.43
CA PRO A 390 10.42 26.15 -82.16
C PRO A 390 9.06 26.89 -82.22
N ALA A 391 8.52 27.29 -81.08
CA ALA A 391 7.55 28.39 -81.03
C ALA A 391 7.87 29.33 -79.86
N GLN A 392 8.34 30.52 -80.23
CA GLN A 392 8.63 31.64 -79.33
C GLN A 392 7.38 32.52 -79.15
N THR A 393 7.11 32.89 -77.88
CA THR A 393 6.78 34.23 -77.32
C THR A 393 5.58 35.04 -77.88
N PRO A 394 4.99 36.03 -77.16
CA PRO A 394 5.62 36.84 -76.09
C PRO A 394 4.80 37.21 -74.83
N VAL A 395 5.55 37.54 -73.78
CA VAL A 395 5.14 38.42 -72.68
C VAL A 395 5.89 39.75 -72.85
N PRO A 396 5.26 40.92 -72.67
CA PRO A 396 5.98 42.19 -72.61
C PRO A 396 6.60 42.42 -71.22
N ALA A 397 7.91 42.66 -71.22
CA ALA A 397 8.62 43.51 -70.26
C ALA A 397 8.05 44.95 -70.32
N THR A 398 8.13 45.86 -69.35
CA THR A 398 8.95 46.09 -68.16
C THR A 398 8.29 47.32 -67.49
N GLY A 399 8.50 47.49 -66.19
CA GLY A 399 8.19 48.77 -65.53
C GLY A 399 9.17 49.88 -65.89
N GLU A 400 8.81 51.07 -65.40
CA GLU A 400 9.63 52.25 -65.02
C GLU A 400 9.19 53.54 -65.72
N GLY A 401 8.77 54.52 -64.91
CA GLY A 401 8.40 55.88 -65.31
C GLY A 401 7.19 56.41 -64.56
#